data_AF-A0A9C7UXF8-F1
#
_entry.id   AF-A0A9C7UXF8-F1
#
_cell.length_a   1.000
_cell.length_b   1.000
_cell.length_c   1.000
_cell.angle_alpha   90.00
_cell.angle_beta   90.00
_cell.angle_gamma   90.00
#
_symmetry.space_group_name_H-M   'P 1'
#
loop_
_entity.id
_entity.type
_entity.pdbx_description
1 polymer ?
#
loop_
_entity_poly.entity_id
_entity_poly.type
_entity_poly.pdbx_seq_one_letter_code
_entity_poly.pdbx_strand_id
1 'polypeptide(L)'
;MADQTTNDDGGSSRATASPTGPSADVPPLSQDALFDALSSRRSRYILHELRTEDTPVTLETLVDTVAAWETDKSIDLVSDEHRRNVLMSLQHTQLPKLAMAGLVQYDDDRRLVDTGIHSDQADAYLDIAIARDDAVPTSE
;
A
#
# COMPACT_ATOMS: atom_id res chain seq x y z
N MET A 1 -2.75 -16.96 -75.86
CA MET A 1 -2.61 -17.76 -74.62
C MET A 1 -2.90 -16.82 -73.48
N ALA A 2 -3.98 -17.08 -72.76
CA ALA A 2 -4.53 -16.28 -71.68
C ALA A 2 -4.60 -17.19 -70.43
N ASP A 3 -4.13 -16.70 -69.30
CA ASP A 3 -4.36 -17.23 -67.95
C ASP A 3 -4.79 -16.00 -67.13
N GLN A 4 -6.07 -15.83 -66.77
CA GLN A 4 -6.79 -16.41 -65.62
C GLN A 4 -5.99 -16.21 -64.31
N THR A 5 -6.32 -15.27 -63.40
CA THR A 5 -7.53 -15.05 -62.56
C THR A 5 -7.41 -15.69 -61.16
N THR A 6 -7.57 -14.80 -60.16
CA THR A 6 -8.07 -14.95 -58.76
C THR A 6 -7.23 -15.55 -57.61
N ASN A 7 -6.92 -14.65 -56.67
CA ASN A 7 -7.25 -14.59 -55.23
C ASN A 7 -7.12 -15.85 -54.34
N ASP A 8 -6.41 -15.73 -53.20
CA ASP A 8 -6.97 -16.11 -51.88
C ASP A 8 -6.22 -15.44 -50.70
N ASP A 9 -6.99 -15.22 -49.63
CA ASP A 9 -6.74 -14.54 -48.35
C ASP A 9 -5.71 -15.22 -47.42
N GLY A 10 -5.21 -14.45 -46.44
CA GLY A 10 -4.47 -15.02 -45.30
C GLY A 10 -3.94 -13.97 -44.34
N GLY A 11 -4.68 -13.73 -43.25
CA GLY A 11 -4.43 -12.67 -42.27
C GLY A 11 -3.31 -12.94 -41.24
N SER A 12 -3.38 -12.12 -40.17
CA SER A 12 -2.50 -12.08 -38.98
C SER A 12 -1.16 -11.35 -39.21
N SER A 13 -0.76 -10.34 -38.42
CA SER A 13 -0.91 -10.24 -36.97
C SER A 13 -0.91 -8.78 -36.52
N ARG A 14 -1.92 -8.47 -35.70
CA ARG A 14 -1.94 -7.31 -34.80
C ARG A 14 -0.86 -7.55 -33.74
N ALA A 15 0.27 -6.85 -33.84
CA ALA A 15 1.20 -6.74 -32.73
C ALA A 15 0.58 -5.79 -31.69
N THR A 16 -0.30 -6.34 -30.85
CA THR A 16 -0.62 -5.68 -29.59
C THR A 16 0.65 -5.70 -28.75
N ALA A 17 1.17 -4.52 -28.44
CA ALA A 17 2.05 -4.35 -27.30
C ALA A 17 1.31 -4.90 -26.07
N SER A 18 1.78 -6.03 -25.56
CA SER A 18 1.36 -6.52 -24.24
C SER A 18 1.73 -5.45 -23.21
N PRO A 19 0.82 -5.06 -22.30
CA PRO A 19 1.21 -4.25 -21.17
C PRO A 19 2.19 -5.07 -20.32
N THR A 20 3.37 -4.53 -20.09
CA THR A 20 4.33 -5.03 -19.11
C THR A 20 3.65 -4.98 -17.74
N GLY A 21 3.08 -6.10 -17.30
CA GLY A 21 2.73 -6.32 -15.90
C GLY A 21 3.99 -6.34 -15.04
N PRO A 22 3.88 -6.05 -13.73
CA PRO A 22 5.03 -6.01 -12.84
C PRO A 22 5.74 -7.37 -12.83
N SER A 23 7.07 -7.34 -12.91
CA SER A 23 7.97 -8.50 -13.03
C SER A 23 7.58 -9.63 -12.08
N ALA A 24 7.16 -10.76 -12.65
CA ALA A 24 6.63 -11.95 -11.99
C ALA A 24 7.68 -12.81 -11.23
N ASP A 25 8.75 -12.20 -10.71
CA ASP A 25 9.87 -12.93 -10.08
C ASP A 25 10.14 -12.51 -8.63
N VAL A 26 9.29 -11.66 -8.05
CA VAL A 26 9.33 -11.40 -6.60
C VAL A 26 8.46 -12.45 -5.89
N PRO A 27 9.05 -13.27 -5.02
CA PRO A 27 8.29 -14.27 -4.28
C PRO A 27 7.24 -13.59 -3.38
N PRO A 28 6.04 -14.18 -3.26
CA PRO A 28 4.98 -13.60 -2.44
C PRO A 28 5.39 -13.51 -0.97
N LEU A 29 4.80 -12.56 -0.24
CA LEU A 29 5.00 -12.42 1.19
C LEU A 29 4.41 -13.64 1.91
N SER A 30 5.15 -14.21 2.87
CA SER A 30 4.63 -15.29 3.68
C SER A 30 3.53 -14.80 4.63
N GLN A 31 2.57 -15.67 4.98
CA GLN A 31 1.53 -15.33 5.95
C GLN A 31 2.11 -14.90 7.30
N ASP A 32 3.15 -15.59 7.80
CA ASP A 32 3.79 -15.24 9.07
C ASP A 32 4.39 -13.84 9.05
N ALA A 33 5.06 -13.46 7.96
CA ALA A 33 5.62 -12.12 7.79
C ALA A 33 4.51 -11.06 7.68
N LEU A 34 3.42 -11.38 6.97
CA LEU A 34 2.26 -10.51 6.86
C LEU A 34 1.59 -10.27 8.22
N PHE A 35 1.30 -11.33 8.98
CA PHE A 35 0.70 -11.20 10.31
C PHE A 35 1.62 -10.50 11.30
N ASP A 36 2.93 -10.76 11.24
CA ASP A 36 3.90 -10.04 12.04
C ASP A 36 3.87 -8.55 11.70
N ALA A 37 3.87 -8.19 10.42
CA ALA A 37 3.76 -6.80 9.97
C ALA A 37 2.46 -6.12 10.43
N LEU A 38 1.32 -6.84 10.37
CA LEU A 38 0.00 -6.35 10.77
C LEU A 38 -0.29 -6.43 12.28
N SER A 39 0.63 -6.98 13.09
CA SER A 39 0.43 -7.16 14.54
C SER A 39 0.20 -5.84 15.29
N SER A 40 0.83 -4.76 14.82
CA SER A 40 0.72 -3.42 15.37
C SER A 40 -0.49 -2.67 14.79
N ARG A 41 -1.28 -2.04 15.66
CA ARG A 41 -2.39 -1.15 15.25
C ARG A 41 -1.92 -0.01 14.34
N ARG A 42 -0.76 0.57 14.65
CA ARG A 42 -0.13 1.62 13.83
C ARG A 42 0.22 1.13 12.42
N SER A 43 0.72 -0.11 12.29
CA SER A 43 0.97 -0.69 10.96
C SER A 43 -0.29 -0.78 10.13
N ARG A 44 -1.40 -1.22 10.75
CA ARG A 44 -2.69 -1.32 10.09
C ARG A 44 -3.19 0.06 9.64
N TYR A 45 -3.04 1.06 10.50
CA TYR A 45 -3.44 2.43 10.19
C TYR A 45 -2.65 3.03 9.03
N ILE A 46 -1.33 2.82 9.00
CA ILE A 46 -0.48 3.24 7.89
C ILE A 46 -0.94 2.61 6.57
N LEU A 47 -1.13 1.29 6.57
CA LEU A 47 -1.55 0.58 5.35
C LEU A 47 -2.95 0.99 4.90
N HIS A 48 -3.85 1.25 5.84
CA HIS A 48 -5.20 1.73 5.53
C HIS A 48 -5.17 3.11 4.87
N GLU A 49 -4.41 4.05 5.44
CA GLU A 49 -4.26 5.40 4.85
C GLU A 49 -3.61 5.35 3.45
N LEU A 50 -2.55 4.56 3.29
CA LEU A 50 -1.87 4.43 1.99
C LEU A 50 -2.75 3.75 0.93
N ARG A 51 -3.70 2.90 1.33
CA ARG A 51 -4.66 2.27 0.42
C ARG A 51 -5.70 3.25 -0.11
N THR A 52 -6.05 4.26 0.68
CA THR A 52 -7.03 5.29 0.28
C THR A 52 -6.43 6.39 -0.58
N GLU A 53 -5.10 6.47 -0.66
CA GLU A 53 -4.37 7.52 -1.34
C GLU A 53 -3.73 7.01 -2.64
N ASP A 54 -3.98 7.69 -3.76
CA ASP A 54 -3.39 7.35 -5.07
C ASP A 54 -1.94 7.85 -5.21
N THR A 55 -1.43 8.58 -4.22
CA THR A 55 -0.12 9.23 -4.26
C THR A 55 0.66 9.05 -2.95
N PRO A 56 2.00 9.14 -2.99
CA PRO A 56 2.82 9.05 -1.79
C PRO A 56 2.39 10.05 -0.71
N VAL A 57 2.21 9.56 0.51
CA VAL A 57 1.78 10.34 1.67
C VAL A 57 3.00 10.79 2.46
N THR A 58 2.94 11.99 3.04
CA THR A 58 4.05 12.46 3.89
C THR A 58 4.07 11.73 5.23
N LEU A 59 5.26 11.54 5.79
CA LEU A 59 5.42 10.98 7.13
C LEU A 59 4.64 11.79 8.18
N GLU A 60 4.59 13.12 8.03
CA GLU A 60 3.87 14.01 8.95
C GLU A 60 2.36 13.77 8.88
N THR A 61 1.80 13.65 7.67
CA THR A 61 0.39 13.30 7.46
C THR A 61 0.07 11.95 8.11
N LEU A 62 0.91 10.93 7.90
CA LEU A 62 0.71 9.62 8.54
C LEU A 62 0.76 9.71 10.07
N VAL A 63 1.67 10.50 10.64
CA VAL A 63 1.72 10.71 12.09
C VAL A 63 0.43 11.32 12.59
N ASP A 64 -0.09 12.32 11.90
CA ASP A 64 -1.30 13.02 12.30
C ASP A 64 -2.55 12.12 12.18
N THR A 65 -2.71 11.42 11.06
CA THR A 65 -3.79 10.46 10.85
C THR A 65 -3.76 9.36 11.91
N VAL A 66 -2.59 8.72 12.11
CA VAL A 66 -2.43 7.64 13.10
C VAL A 66 -2.72 8.14 14.52
N ALA A 67 -2.23 9.33 14.89
CA ALA A 67 -2.43 9.89 16.21
C ALA A 67 -3.90 10.26 16.47
N ALA A 68 -4.60 10.77 15.45
CA ALA A 68 -6.03 11.05 15.51
C ALA A 68 -6.84 9.75 15.73
N TRP A 69 -6.57 8.70 14.93
CA TRP A 69 -7.26 7.41 15.05
C TRP A 69 -6.90 6.64 16.33
N GLU A 70 -5.69 6.79 16.88
CA GLU A 70 -5.35 6.15 18.15
C GLU A 70 -6.06 6.77 19.36
N THR A 71 -6.34 8.08 19.28
CA THR A 71 -6.91 8.84 20.39
C THR A 71 -8.40 9.11 20.25
N ASP A 72 -9.00 8.76 19.11
CA ASP A 72 -10.38 9.07 18.73
C ASP A 72 -10.70 10.57 18.87
N LYS A 73 -9.78 11.40 18.35
CA LYS A 73 -9.85 12.87 18.45
C LYS A 73 -9.44 13.51 17.14
N SER A 74 -9.95 14.72 16.89
CA SER A 74 -9.36 15.61 15.89
C SER A 74 -7.90 15.88 16.22
N ILE A 75 -7.06 16.03 15.20
CA ILE A 75 -5.61 16.26 15.36
C ILE A 75 -5.30 17.48 16.23
N ASP A 76 -6.14 18.53 16.18
CA ASP A 76 -5.99 19.75 17.00
C ASP A 76 -6.13 19.50 18.52
N LEU A 77 -6.72 18.37 18.91
CA LEU A 77 -6.93 17.96 20.30
C LEU A 77 -5.92 16.90 20.77
N VAL A 78 -5.04 16.46 19.88
CA VAL A 78 -3.97 15.49 20.18
C VAL A 78 -2.78 16.23 20.78
N SER A 79 -2.17 15.67 21.83
CA SER A 79 -0.99 16.28 22.44
C SER A 79 0.26 16.13 21.58
N ASP A 80 1.13 17.14 21.62
CA ASP A 80 2.44 17.10 20.95
C ASP A 80 3.33 15.94 21.43
N GLU A 81 3.16 15.51 22.67
CA GLU A 81 3.84 14.33 23.21
C GLU A 81 3.37 13.05 22.51
N HIS A 82 2.07 12.90 22.29
CA HIS A 82 1.52 11.74 21.60
C HIS A 82 1.94 11.74 20.12
N ARG A 83 1.84 12.88 19.42
CA ARG A 83 2.33 13.01 18.04
C ARG A 83 3.81 12.63 17.91
N ARG A 84 4.67 13.11 18.82
CA ARG A 84 6.09 12.72 18.86
C ARG A 84 6.28 11.23 19.11
N ASN A 85 5.48 10.61 19.98
CA ASN A 85 5.54 9.17 20.21
C ASN A 85 5.19 8.37 18.95
N VAL A 86 4.14 8.78 18.24
CA VAL A 86 3.72 8.17 16.97
C VAL A 86 4.83 8.32 15.92
N LEU A 87 5.39 9.53 15.75
CA LEU A 87 6.50 9.78 14.83
C LEU A 87 7.68 8.83 15.07
N MET A 88 8.15 8.74 16.32
CA MET A 88 9.27 7.86 16.67
C MET A 88 8.96 6.39 16.38
N SER A 89 7.73 5.96 16.64
CA SER A 89 7.30 4.58 16.37
C SER A 89 7.23 4.28 14.89
N LEU A 90 6.68 5.20 14.08
CA LEU A 90 6.61 5.07 12.63
C LEU A 90 8.02 4.97 12.04
N GLN A 91 8.90 5.92 12.37
CA GLN A 91 10.23 6.00 11.78
C GLN A 91 11.14 4.83 12.18
N HIS A 92 11.12 4.41 13.45
CA HIS A 92 12.09 3.44 13.95
C HIS A 92 11.58 2.00 14.00
N THR A 93 10.27 1.78 13.89
CA THR A 93 9.70 0.43 14.06
C THR A 93 8.73 0.06 12.96
N GLN A 94 7.66 0.85 12.75
CA GLN A 94 6.59 0.43 11.85
C GLN A 94 7.02 0.49 10.38
N LEU A 95 7.52 1.64 9.90
CA LEU A 95 7.92 1.80 8.50
C LEU A 95 9.08 0.89 8.10
N PRO A 96 10.16 0.73 8.89
CA PRO A 96 11.20 -0.24 8.57
C PRO A 96 10.66 -1.67 8.46
N LYS A 97 9.77 -2.07 9.37
CA LYS A 97 9.16 -3.41 9.35
C LYS A 97 8.28 -3.64 8.13
N LEU A 98 7.41 -2.68 7.81
CA LEU A 98 6.54 -2.73 6.64
C LEU A 98 7.35 -2.71 5.34
N ALA A 99 8.43 -1.93 5.28
CA ALA A 99 9.30 -1.87 4.12
C ALA A 99 10.08 -3.18 3.90
N MET A 100 10.56 -3.82 4.96
CA MET A 100 11.18 -5.16 4.87
C MET A 100 10.20 -6.22 4.35
N ALA A 101 8.92 -6.11 4.69
CA ALA A 101 7.87 -6.98 4.15
C ALA A 101 7.44 -6.60 2.72
N GLY A 102 7.92 -5.48 2.18
CA GLY A 102 7.50 -4.96 0.88
C GLY A 102 6.06 -4.44 0.86
N LEU A 103 5.48 -4.15 2.02
CA LEU A 103 4.11 -3.63 2.15
C LEU A 103 4.05 -2.12 1.94
N VAL A 104 5.14 -1.41 2.22
CA VAL A 104 5.31 0.03 1.94
C VAL A 104 6.67 0.29 1.32
N GLN A 105 6.81 1.43 0.67
CA GLN A 105 8.09 2.03 0.32
C GLN A 105 8.26 3.31 1.13
N TYR A 106 9.38 3.44 1.85
CA TYR A 106 9.67 4.64 2.64
C TYR A 106 10.94 5.32 2.11
N ASP A 107 10.80 6.57 1.71
CA ASP A 107 11.89 7.48 1.34
C ASP A 107 12.18 8.38 2.55
N ASP A 108 13.25 8.09 3.30
CA ASP A 108 13.63 8.84 4.50
C ASP A 108 14.14 10.25 4.18
N ASP A 109 14.77 10.43 3.00
CA ASP A 109 15.28 11.73 2.55
C ASP A 109 14.14 12.70 2.25
N ARG A 110 13.09 12.21 1.58
CA ARG A 110 11.91 12.99 1.20
C ARG A 110 10.79 12.92 2.22
N ARG A 111 10.90 12.02 3.20
CA ARG A 111 9.85 11.70 4.20
C ARG A 111 8.52 11.36 3.55
N LEU A 112 8.56 10.56 2.49
CA LEU A 112 7.38 10.10 1.77
C LEU A 112 7.23 8.59 1.95
N VAL A 113 5.99 8.15 2.13
CA VAL A 113 5.62 6.75 2.23
C VAL A 113 4.64 6.45 1.10
N ASP A 114 4.89 5.36 0.40
CA ASP A 114 4.05 4.88 -0.70
C ASP A 114 3.70 3.40 -0.47
N THR A 115 2.73 2.91 -1.23
CA THR A 115 2.39 1.50 -1.30
C THR A 115 3.57 0.66 -1.78
N GLY A 116 3.73 -0.50 -1.16
CA GLY A 116 4.74 -1.48 -1.56
C GLY A 116 4.19 -2.50 -2.55
N ILE A 117 5.11 -3.25 -3.16
CA ILE A 117 4.82 -4.32 -4.11
C ILE A 117 3.89 -5.41 -3.53
N HIS A 118 3.91 -5.65 -2.23
CA HIS A 118 3.07 -6.65 -1.56
C HIS A 118 1.84 -6.05 -0.87
N SER A 119 1.55 -4.76 -1.06
CA SER A 119 0.44 -4.05 -0.39
C SER A 119 -0.90 -4.78 -0.55
N ASP A 120 -1.26 -5.16 -1.78
CA ASP A 120 -2.50 -5.89 -2.11
C ASP A 120 -2.68 -7.21 -1.32
N GLN A 121 -1.59 -7.84 -0.87
CA GLN A 121 -1.67 -9.08 -0.08
C GLN A 121 -2.17 -8.83 1.35
N ALA A 122 -2.06 -7.60 1.84
CA ALA A 122 -2.55 -7.21 3.16
C ALA A 122 -4.05 -6.90 3.19
N ASP A 123 -4.63 -6.44 2.07
CA ASP A 123 -6.00 -5.91 1.99
C ASP A 123 -7.06 -6.79 2.67
N ALA A 124 -7.10 -8.09 2.31
CA ALA A 124 -8.09 -9.02 2.84
C ALA A 124 -8.01 -9.20 4.37
N TYR A 125 -6.82 -9.05 4.94
CA TYR A 125 -6.61 -9.14 6.39
C TYR A 125 -6.78 -7.78 7.08
N LEU A 126 -6.41 -6.72 6.38
CA LEU A 126 -6.49 -5.35 6.87
C LEU A 126 -7.94 -4.97 7.16
N ASP A 127 -8.88 -5.26 6.24
CA ASP A 127 -10.31 -4.98 6.44
C ASP A 127 -10.85 -5.65 7.72
N ILE A 128 -10.47 -6.91 7.97
CA ILE A 128 -10.89 -7.66 9.17
C ILE A 128 -10.27 -7.06 10.44
N ALA A 129 -9.02 -6.64 10.37
CA ALA A 129 -8.30 -6.14 11.54
C ALA A 129 -8.74 -4.70 11.91
N ILE A 130 -8.98 -3.85 10.92
CA ILE A 130 -9.49 -2.48 11.10
C ILE A 130 -10.92 -2.48 11.64
N ALA A 131 -11.78 -3.39 11.16
CA ALA A 131 -13.13 -3.55 11.70
C ALA A 131 -13.17 -3.93 13.19
N ARG A 132 -12.05 -4.40 13.77
CA ARG A 132 -11.91 -4.69 15.19
C ARG A 132 -11.24 -3.56 15.99
N ASP A 133 -10.63 -2.59 15.31
CA ASP A 133 -9.88 -1.53 15.95
C ASP A 133 -10.80 -0.36 16.40
N ASP A 134 -12.12 -0.38 16.18
CA ASP A 134 -13.15 0.58 16.66
C ASP A 134 -12.92 2.10 16.41
N ALA A 135 -11.76 2.53 15.89
CA ALA A 135 -11.34 3.93 15.86
C ALA A 135 -10.89 4.45 14.49
N VAL A 136 -11.05 3.65 13.44
CA VAL A 136 -10.83 4.12 12.06
C VAL A 136 -12.20 4.41 11.47
N PRO A 137 -12.42 5.62 10.91
CA PRO A 137 -13.62 5.89 10.14
C PRO A 137 -13.57 5.01 8.88
N THR A 138 -14.34 3.93 8.87
CA THR A 138 -14.65 3.22 7.62
C THR A 138 -15.44 4.19 6.76
N SER A 139 -14.82 4.72 5.70
CA SER A 139 -15.56 5.49 4.70
C SER A 139 -16.55 4.55 4.02
N GLU A 140 -17.85 4.82 4.17
CA GLU A 140 -18.93 4.13 3.45
C GLU A 140 -18.91 4.42 1.95
#